data_AF-A0A832H320-F1
#
_entry.id   AF-A0A832H320-F1
#
_cell.length_a   1.000
_cell.length_b   1.000
_cell.length_c   1.000
_cell.angle_alpha   90.00
_cell.angle_beta   90.00
_cell.angle_gamma   90.00
#
_symmetry.space_group_name_H-M   'P 1'
#
loop_
_entity.id
_entity.type
_entity.pdbx_description
1 polymer ?
#
loop_
_entity_poly.entity_id
_entity_poly.type
_entity_poly.pdbx_seq_one_letter_code
_entity_poly.pdbx_strand_id
1 'polypeptide(L)'
;MASSAVITLPTLVALEVRSPVLAQDDACYMVNSSGKRVNLGKLCRGGSAQPTSRAYSLARIKRRDGGTPVIDVTFNGNRTYEMLLDTGASGTLITRSMAQA
;
A
#
# COMPACT_ATOMS: atom_id res chain seq x y z
N MET A 1 18.74 2.33 58.27
CA MET A 1 17.59 2.17 57.36
C MET A 1 17.71 3.21 56.27
N ALA A 2 18.34 2.90 55.13
CA ALA A 2 18.44 3.81 54.00
C ALA A 2 17.34 3.44 52.99
N SER A 3 16.36 4.32 52.84
CA SER A 3 15.20 4.13 51.96
C SER A 3 15.63 4.46 50.53
N SER A 4 15.65 3.44 49.65
CA SER A 4 15.97 3.63 48.22
C SER A 4 14.70 4.00 47.46
N ALA A 5 14.68 5.21 46.88
CA ALA A 5 13.60 5.66 46.01
C ALA A 5 13.80 5.10 44.60
N VAL A 6 12.84 4.30 44.12
CA VAL A 6 12.83 3.76 42.75
C VAL A 6 12.13 4.77 41.84
N ILE A 7 12.87 5.36 40.90
CA ILE A 7 12.33 6.27 39.89
C ILE A 7 11.86 5.42 38.70
N THR A 8 10.54 5.27 38.54
CA THR A 8 9.95 4.62 37.37
C THR A 8 9.86 5.62 36.22
N LEU A 9 10.66 5.43 35.17
CA LEU A 9 10.52 6.20 33.94
C LEU A 9 9.27 5.72 33.17
N PRO A 10 8.40 6.63 32.69
CA PRO A 10 7.26 6.24 31.87
C PRO A 10 7.77 5.76 30.50
N THR A 11 7.42 4.52 30.14
CA THR A 11 7.67 3.97 28.81
C THR A 11 6.79 4.68 27.79
N LEU A 12 7.43 5.39 26.85
CA LEU A 12 6.76 6.05 25.75
C LEU A 12 6.20 4.97 24.80
N VAL A 13 4.89 4.73 24.84
CA VAL A 13 4.23 3.82 23.90
C VAL A 13 4.08 4.53 22.56
N ALA A 14 4.89 4.15 21.57
CA ALA A 14 4.74 4.61 20.20
C ALA A 14 3.53 3.91 19.56
N LEU A 15 2.43 4.63 19.39
CA LEU A 15 1.24 4.14 18.70
C LEU A 15 1.50 4.19 17.18
N GLU A 16 1.91 3.08 16.58
CA GLU A 16 2.08 2.99 15.12
C GLU A 16 0.71 3.04 14.40
N VAL A 17 0.29 4.23 14.01
CA VAL A 17 -0.88 4.42 13.14
C VAL A 17 -0.50 4.03 11.72
N ARG A 18 -0.85 2.81 11.31
CA ARG A 18 -0.75 2.38 9.91
C ARG A 18 -1.95 2.92 9.13
N SER A 19 -1.76 4.05 8.44
CA SER A 19 -2.78 4.56 7.51
C SER A 19 -2.98 3.57 6.36
N PRO A 20 -4.23 3.20 6.01
CA PRO A 20 -4.47 2.35 4.85
C PRO A 20 -4.09 3.11 3.59
N VAL A 21 -3.14 2.58 2.84
CA VAL A 21 -2.85 3.05 1.49
C VAL A 21 -3.91 2.45 0.58
N LEU A 22 -4.80 3.29 0.06
CA LEU A 22 -5.73 2.87 -0.98
C LEU A 22 -4.95 2.76 -2.29
N ALA A 23 -4.77 1.53 -2.79
CA ALA A 23 -4.13 1.26 -4.07
C ALA A 23 -4.93 1.81 -5.26
N GLN A 24 -6.23 2.04 -5.07
CA GLN A 24 -7.15 2.55 -6.06
C GLN A 24 -7.57 3.95 -5.68
N ASP A 25 -6.99 4.91 -6.37
CA ASP A 25 -7.49 6.26 -6.39
C ASP A 25 -7.34 6.68 -7.88
N ASP A 26 -8.08 7.66 -8.38
CA ASP A 26 -8.10 8.02 -9.82
C ASP A 26 -6.86 8.82 -10.28
N ALA A 27 -5.67 8.19 -10.25
CA ALA A 27 -4.40 8.89 -10.53
C ALA A 27 -4.16 8.98 -12.03
N CYS A 28 -4.53 10.10 -12.64
CA CYS A 28 -4.13 10.40 -14.01
C CYS A 28 -2.84 11.24 -14.06
N TYR A 29 -1.70 10.63 -13.70
CA TYR A 29 -0.39 11.24 -13.83
C TYR A 29 0.68 10.21 -14.22
N MET A 30 1.77 10.68 -14.83
CA MET A 30 2.98 9.90 -15.10
C MET A 30 4.11 10.34 -14.19
N VAL A 31 5.02 9.45 -13.79
CA VAL A 31 6.28 9.80 -13.12
C VAL A 31 7.41 9.68 -14.14
N ASN A 32 8.18 10.74 -14.37
CA ASN A 32 9.32 10.71 -15.28
C ASN A 32 10.58 10.12 -14.58
N SER A 33 11.69 9.99 -15.32
CA SER A 33 12.97 9.49 -14.80
C SER A 33 13.58 10.33 -13.67
N SER A 34 13.19 11.60 -13.54
CA SER A 34 13.63 12.48 -12.45
C SER A 34 12.71 12.40 -11.22
N GLY A 35 11.75 11.49 -11.20
CA GLY A 35 10.75 11.36 -10.12
C GLY A 35 9.67 12.44 -10.13
N LYS A 36 9.62 13.30 -11.15
CA LYS A 36 8.62 14.38 -11.27
C LYS A 36 7.30 13.82 -11.76
N ARG A 37 6.21 14.18 -11.08
CA ARG A 37 4.83 13.88 -11.49
C ARG A 37 4.39 14.83 -12.61
N VAL A 38 3.92 14.26 -13.72
CA VAL A 38 3.37 14.94 -14.88
C VAL A 38 1.87 14.69 -14.92
N ASN A 39 1.06 15.73 -14.75
CA ASN A 39 -0.40 15.66 -14.81
C ASN A 39 -0.84 15.29 -16.24
N LEU A 40 -1.60 14.21 -16.38
CA LEU A 40 -2.12 13.74 -17.67
C LEU A 40 -3.64 13.93 -17.79
N GLY A 41 -4.28 14.68 -16.88
CA GLY A 41 -5.75 14.79 -16.78
C GLY A 41 -6.45 15.22 -18.07
N LYS A 42 -5.75 15.99 -18.92
CA LYS A 42 -6.23 16.37 -20.26
C LYS A 42 -6.31 15.19 -21.23
N LEU A 43 -5.46 14.16 -21.07
CA LEU A 43 -5.47 12.94 -21.87
C LEU A 43 -6.49 11.92 -21.33
N CYS A 44 -6.65 11.83 -20.00
CA CYS A 44 -7.61 10.90 -19.37
C CYS A 44 -9.05 11.46 -19.31
N ARG A 45 -9.54 12.11 -20.37
CA ARG A 45 -10.94 12.57 -20.47
C ARG A 45 -11.40 13.48 -19.31
N GLY A 46 -10.53 14.38 -18.83
CA GLY A 46 -10.92 15.47 -17.93
C GLY A 46 -10.85 15.16 -16.44
N GLY A 47 -10.23 14.05 -16.03
CA GLY A 47 -9.99 13.75 -14.61
C GLY A 47 -9.08 14.77 -13.94
N SER A 48 -9.49 15.28 -12.78
CA SER A 48 -8.68 16.14 -11.91
C SER A 48 -7.49 15.36 -11.37
N ALA A 49 -6.36 15.43 -12.07
CA ALA A 49 -5.10 14.92 -11.55
C ALA A 49 -4.54 15.90 -10.52
N GLN A 50 -5.24 16.01 -9.38
CA GLN A 50 -4.63 16.54 -8.18
C GLN A 50 -3.65 15.46 -7.73
N PRO A 51 -2.33 15.70 -7.76
CA PRO A 51 -1.37 14.78 -7.18
C PRO A 51 -1.53 14.91 -5.68
N THR A 52 -2.56 14.28 -5.12
CA THR A 52 -2.53 13.91 -3.71
C THR A 52 -1.23 13.13 -3.54
N SER A 53 -0.51 13.39 -2.46
CA SER A 53 0.70 12.65 -2.12
C SER A 53 0.32 11.18 -1.88
N ARG A 54 0.13 10.44 -2.95
CA ARG A 54 -0.19 9.02 -2.87
C ARG A 54 1.05 8.33 -2.38
N ALA A 55 0.93 7.77 -1.19
CA ALA A 55 1.79 6.74 -0.70
C ALA A 55 1.82 5.64 -1.77
N TYR A 56 2.98 5.43 -2.36
CA TYR A 56 3.26 4.22 -3.12
C TYR A 56 3.90 3.25 -2.15
N SER A 57 3.47 1.98 -2.19
CA SER A 57 4.10 0.92 -1.42
C SER A 57 4.98 0.10 -2.37
N LEU A 58 6.22 -0.13 -1.97
CA LEU A 58 7.09 -1.05 -2.68
C LEU A 58 6.72 -2.48 -2.26
N ALA A 59 6.21 -3.25 -3.21
CA ALA A 59 5.95 -4.68 -3.03
C ALA A 59 7.08 -5.50 -3.66
N ARG A 60 7.58 -6.51 -2.93
CA ARG A 60 8.58 -7.43 -3.46
C ARG A 60 7.91 -8.45 -4.39
N ILE A 61 8.44 -8.59 -5.60
CA ILE A 61 8.09 -9.70 -6.50
C ILE A 61 8.71 -10.98 -5.94
N LYS A 62 7.89 -11.95 -5.53
CA LYS A 62 8.36 -13.24 -5.01
C LYS A 62 8.85 -14.15 -6.13
N ARG A 63 8.06 -14.21 -7.21
CA ARG A 63 8.29 -15.02 -8.40
C ARG A 63 7.49 -14.46 -9.57
N ARG A 64 7.62 -15.11 -10.72
CA ARG A 64 6.76 -14.87 -11.88
C ARG A 64 6.07 -16.16 -12.27
N ASP A 65 4.80 -16.07 -12.63
CA ASP A 65 3.98 -17.18 -13.11
C ASP A 65 3.52 -16.87 -14.53
N GLY A 66 3.97 -17.64 -15.52
CA GLY A 66 3.75 -17.30 -16.93
C GLY A 66 4.26 -15.89 -17.32
N GLY A 67 5.25 -15.36 -16.58
CA GLY A 67 5.75 -13.99 -16.75
C GLY A 67 5.07 -12.94 -15.86
N THR A 68 3.89 -13.23 -15.29
CA THR A 68 3.14 -12.31 -14.43
C THR A 68 3.75 -12.24 -13.03
N PRO A 69 4.01 -11.06 -12.45
CA PRO A 69 4.55 -10.94 -11.10
C PRO A 69 3.59 -11.49 -10.05
N VAL A 70 4.13 -12.22 -9.07
CA VAL A 70 3.39 -12.67 -7.90
C VAL A 70 3.94 -11.97 -6.66
N ILE A 71 3.06 -11.36 -5.87
CA ILE A 71 3.38 -10.59 -4.67
C ILE A 71 2.58 -11.10 -3.45
N ASP A 72 3.10 -10.86 -2.25
CA ASP A 72 2.32 -11.07 -1.02
C ASP A 72 1.39 -9.87 -0.77
N VAL A 73 0.12 -10.13 -0.47
CA VAL A 73 -0.87 -9.13 -0.08
C VAL A 73 -1.53 -9.55 1.22
N THR A 74 -1.51 -8.68 2.23
CA THR A 74 -2.17 -8.90 3.52
C THR A 74 -3.54 -8.23 3.54
N PHE A 75 -4.59 -9.03 3.65
CA PHE A 75 -5.97 -8.58 3.89
C PHE A 75 -6.29 -8.62 5.38
N ASN A 76 -7.16 -7.71 5.82
CA ASN A 76 -7.67 -7.62 7.19
C ASN A 76 -6.56 -7.57 8.27
N GLY A 77 -5.35 -7.12 7.90
CA GLY A 77 -4.19 -6.98 8.78
C GLY A 77 -3.48 -8.29 9.15
N ASN A 78 -4.05 -9.46 8.86
CA ASN A 78 -3.51 -10.74 9.34
C ASN A 78 -3.55 -11.91 8.35
N ARG A 79 -4.15 -11.75 7.17
CA ARG A 79 -4.27 -12.83 6.17
C ARG A 79 -3.49 -12.53 4.92
N THR A 80 -2.34 -13.19 4.77
CA THR A 80 -1.46 -12.99 3.62
C THR A 80 -1.70 -14.05 2.56
N TYR A 81 -1.92 -13.60 1.32
CA TYR A 81 -2.07 -14.47 0.14
C TYR A 81 -1.10 -14.03 -0.96
N GLU A 82 -0.67 -15.00 -1.78
CA GLU A 82 0.01 -14.70 -3.02
C GLU A 82 -1.01 -14.23 -4.06
N MET A 83 -0.76 -13.06 -4.65
CA MET A 83 -1.61 -12.47 -5.68
C MET A 83 -0.82 -12.17 -6.95
N LEU A 84 -1.49 -12.36 -8.09
CA LEU A 84 -1.00 -11.92 -9.38
C LEU A 84 -1.16 -10.39 -9.50
N LEU A 85 -0.09 -9.70 -9.90
CA LEU A 85 -0.15 -8.28 -10.22
C LEU A 85 -0.56 -8.10 -11.69
N ASP A 86 -1.84 -7.85 -11.93
CA ASP A 86 -2.42 -7.65 -13.26
C ASP A 86 -2.76 -6.18 -13.51
N THR A 87 -1.98 -5.52 -14.37
CA THR A 87 -2.22 -4.11 -14.75
C THR A 87 -3.40 -3.93 -15.72
N GLY A 88 -3.91 -5.02 -16.31
CA GLY A 88 -5.08 -5.00 -17.19
C GLY A 88 -6.40 -5.14 -16.44
N ALA A 89 -6.37 -5.50 -15.16
CA ALA A 89 -7.57 -5.62 -14.33
C ALA A 89 -8.04 -4.26 -13.82
N SER A 90 -9.34 -3.96 -13.96
CA SER A 90 -9.94 -2.72 -13.45
C SER A 90 -10.22 -2.75 -11.95
N GLY A 91 -10.05 -3.91 -11.30
CA GLY A 91 -10.29 -4.10 -9.87
C GLY A 91 -9.58 -5.35 -9.34
N THR A 92 -9.57 -5.48 -8.02
CA THR A 92 -8.95 -6.64 -7.36
C THR A 92 -9.94 -7.79 -7.29
N LEU A 93 -9.63 -8.89 -7.98
CA LEU A 93 -10.39 -10.13 -7.87
C LEU A 93 -9.78 -11.02 -6.77
N ILE A 94 -10.63 -11.50 -5.88
CA ILE A 94 -10.27 -12.48 -4.86
C ILE A 94 -11.12 -13.75 -5.02
N THR A 95 -10.62 -14.88 -4.53
CA THR A 95 -11.41 -16.10 -4.53
C THR A 95 -12.50 -16.04 -3.45
N ARG A 96 -13.55 -16.85 -3.61
CA ARG A 96 -14.62 -16.95 -2.60
C ARG A 96 -14.10 -17.39 -1.24
N SER A 97 -13.12 -18.30 -1.20
CA SER A 97 -12.51 -18.76 0.05
C SER A 97 -11.73 -17.66 0.75
N MET A 98 -11.02 -16.79 0.02
CA MET A 98 -10.38 -15.61 0.61
C MET A 98 -11.40 -14.63 1.19
N ALA A 99 -12.53 -14.42 0.50
CA ALA A 99 -13.57 -13.51 0.96
C ALA A 99 -14.29 -13.99 2.23
N GLN A 100 -14.37 -15.30 2.44
CA GLN A 100 -15.00 -15.92 3.60
C GLN A 100 -14.03 -16.16 4.76
N ALA A 101 -12.73 -15.89 4.56
CA ALA A 101 -11.67 -16.32 5.46
C ALA A 101 -11.72 -15.62 6.80
#